data_AF-A0AAJ2P5W0-F1
#
_entry.id   AF-A0AAJ2P5W0-F1
#
_cell.length_a   1.000
_cell.length_b   1.000
_cell.length_c   1.000
_cell.angle_alpha   90.00
_cell.angle_beta   90.00
_cell.angle_gamma   90.00
#
_symmetry.space_group_name_H-M   'P 1'
#
loop_
_entity.id
_entity.type
_entity.pdbx_description
1 polymer ?
#
loop_
_entity_poly.entity_id
_entity_poly.type
_entity_poly.pdbx_seq_one_letter_code
_entity_poly.pdbx_strand_id
1 'polypeptide(L)'
;MKKLNNDFLEIIKEGFITYLHKGSSRSTEKIKIIHSFVANSMLQNLGQDFKIYSLGFDNGNQFQKEAKMIGRYYDKKVDIGIEYKNEIIAGIGLKFVVQNYLQNSINYFENMLGETANIRSQNDKLYFQILIIFEQIPYFSKNRINKKWEKLNYKNFLKYAKLSTENQSDFRHIPNKVLIVIINFACLNLENNSEHNNINEIENFEDYKTVANFHLDNCFNAFEFSNILKPIETQIQNSVIINDYDDFINRISYLIKGHVKN
;
A
#
# COMPACT_ATOMS: atom_id res chain seq x y z
N MET A 1 -4.91 21.83 1.37
CA MET A 1 -4.39 20.60 2.02
C MET A 1 -4.96 19.33 1.38
N LYS A 2 -4.75 19.10 0.06
CA LYS A 2 -5.15 17.84 -0.62
C LYS A 2 -4.17 17.41 -1.72
N LYS A 3 -3.05 18.12 -1.91
CA LYS A 3 -2.17 17.95 -3.07
C LYS A 3 -1.55 16.54 -3.08
N LEU A 4 -1.03 16.11 -1.93
CA LEU A 4 -0.33 14.83 -1.82
C LEU A 4 -1.25 13.61 -1.98
N ASN A 5 -2.52 13.70 -1.58
CA ASN A 5 -3.50 12.62 -1.78
C ASN A 5 -3.80 12.41 -3.27
N ASN A 6 -3.97 13.50 -4.02
CA ASN A 6 -4.19 13.42 -5.48
C ASN A 6 -2.91 12.93 -6.19
N ASP A 7 -1.74 13.47 -5.83
CA ASP A 7 -0.46 13.02 -6.39
C ASP A 7 -0.25 11.53 -6.12
N PHE A 8 -0.61 11.04 -4.92
CA PHE A 8 -0.52 9.62 -4.59
C PHE A 8 -1.48 8.75 -5.41
N LEU A 9 -2.69 9.23 -5.67
CA LEU A 9 -3.66 8.54 -6.50
C LEU A 9 -3.15 8.37 -7.94
N GLU A 10 -2.54 9.41 -8.51
CA GLU A 10 -1.89 9.34 -9.83
C GLU A 10 -0.71 8.36 -9.84
N ILE A 11 0.10 8.34 -8.79
CA ILE A 11 1.20 7.37 -8.65
C ILE A 11 0.68 5.92 -8.57
N ILE A 12 -0.45 5.69 -7.90
CA ILE A 12 -1.11 4.38 -7.88
C ILE A 12 -1.60 4.00 -9.28
N LYS A 13 -2.14 4.96 -10.04
CA LYS A 13 -2.54 4.78 -11.45
C LYS A 13 -1.35 4.41 -12.33
N GLU A 14 -0.22 5.11 -12.22
CA GLU A 14 1.01 4.78 -12.94
C GLU A 14 1.55 3.38 -12.58
N GLY A 15 1.52 3.02 -11.30
CA GLY A 15 1.86 1.68 -10.82
C GLY A 15 0.94 0.62 -11.44
N PHE A 16 -0.37 0.89 -11.52
CA PHE A 16 -1.33 -0.01 -12.13
C PHE A 16 -1.12 -0.15 -13.65
N ILE A 17 -0.89 0.94 -14.39
CA ILE A 17 -0.53 0.89 -15.82
C ILE A 17 0.74 0.04 -16.03
N THR A 18 1.74 0.22 -15.18
CA THR A 18 2.98 -0.58 -15.23
C THR A 18 2.70 -2.06 -14.99
N TYR A 19 1.79 -2.41 -14.08
CA TYR A 19 1.32 -3.78 -13.89
C TYR A 19 0.71 -4.35 -15.17
N LEU A 20 -0.21 -3.61 -15.80
CA LEU A 20 -0.86 -4.00 -17.05
C LEU A 20 0.18 -4.27 -18.16
N HIS A 21 1.18 -3.39 -18.30
CA HIS A 21 2.24 -3.55 -19.29
C HIS A 21 3.16 -4.74 -19.01
N LYS A 22 3.54 -4.99 -17.75
CA LYS A 22 4.45 -6.07 -17.38
C LYS A 22 3.81 -7.45 -17.42
N GLY A 23 2.48 -7.53 -17.37
CA GLY A 23 1.75 -8.79 -17.44
C GLY A 23 1.88 -9.69 -16.22
N SER A 24 2.42 -9.18 -15.11
CA SER A 24 2.71 -10.00 -13.93
C SER A 24 2.53 -9.23 -12.63
N SER A 25 1.66 -9.77 -11.77
CA SER A 25 1.48 -9.29 -10.40
C SER A 25 2.70 -9.52 -9.50
N ARG A 26 3.68 -10.32 -9.95
CA ARG A 26 4.95 -10.55 -9.23
C ARG A 26 6.04 -9.56 -9.60
N SER A 27 5.84 -8.76 -10.65
CA SER A 27 6.81 -7.73 -11.02
C SER A 27 6.92 -6.66 -9.92
N THR A 28 8.16 -6.33 -9.56
CA THR A 28 8.49 -5.24 -8.64
C THR A 28 8.41 -3.87 -9.30
N GLU A 29 8.36 -3.79 -10.63
CA GLU A 29 8.37 -2.52 -11.37
C GLU A 29 7.20 -1.61 -10.99
N LYS A 30 5.98 -2.16 -10.85
CA LYS A 30 4.81 -1.38 -10.39
C LYS A 30 5.00 -0.80 -8.99
N ILE A 31 5.75 -1.52 -8.16
CA ILE A 31 5.95 -1.18 -6.75
C ILE A 31 7.03 -0.10 -6.63
N LYS A 32 8.07 -0.15 -7.47
CA LYS A 32 9.16 0.85 -7.50
C LYS A 32 8.65 2.29 -7.62
N ILE A 33 7.66 2.52 -8.47
CA ILE A 33 7.09 3.87 -8.70
C ILE A 33 6.49 4.40 -7.39
N ILE A 34 5.71 3.56 -6.71
CA ILE A 34 5.06 3.90 -5.43
C ILE A 34 6.11 4.06 -4.32
N HIS A 35 7.08 3.15 -4.25
CA HIS A 35 8.20 3.20 -3.32
C HIS A 35 8.98 4.52 -3.41
N SER A 36 9.35 4.93 -4.63
CA SER A 36 10.05 6.19 -4.89
C SER A 36 9.23 7.41 -4.46
N PHE A 37 7.92 7.42 -4.69
CA PHE A 37 7.06 8.51 -4.26
C PHE A 37 6.98 8.63 -2.73
N VAL A 38 6.84 7.50 -2.04
CA VAL A 38 6.81 7.48 -0.57
C VAL A 38 8.18 7.89 -0.01
N ALA A 39 9.27 7.40 -0.58
CA ALA A 39 10.62 7.79 -0.16
C ALA A 39 10.87 9.30 -0.31
N ASN A 40 10.45 9.89 -1.44
CA ASN A 40 10.50 11.33 -1.67
C ASN A 40 9.66 12.12 -0.65
N SER A 41 8.43 11.66 -0.41
CA SER A 41 7.53 12.29 0.58
C SER A 41 8.15 12.29 1.97
N MET A 42 8.79 11.19 2.37
CA MET A 42 9.50 11.07 3.64
C MET A 42 10.73 11.97 3.70
N LEU A 43 11.55 12.03 2.65
CA LEU A 43 12.73 12.90 2.60
C LEU A 43 12.34 14.37 2.76
N GLN A 44 11.30 14.81 2.05
CA GLN A 44 10.78 16.18 2.13
C GLN A 44 10.25 16.52 3.53
N ASN A 45 9.59 15.57 4.19
CA ASN A 45 9.01 15.79 5.52
C ASN A 45 10.04 15.70 6.65
N LEU A 46 11.03 14.81 6.55
CA LEU A 46 12.01 14.57 7.61
C LEU A 46 13.16 15.57 7.57
N GLY A 47 13.61 15.98 6.39
CA GLY A 47 14.74 16.89 6.19
C GLY A 47 16.08 16.18 6.01
N GLN A 48 17.16 16.97 5.90
CA GLN A 48 18.48 16.51 5.44
C GLN A 48 19.24 15.63 6.43
N ASP A 49 18.86 15.64 7.72
CA ASP A 49 19.50 14.80 8.75
C ASP A 49 19.18 13.30 8.60
N PHE A 50 18.20 12.96 7.75
CA PHE A 50 17.75 11.60 7.51
C PHE A 50 18.15 11.13 6.12
N LYS A 51 18.47 9.84 5.99
CA LYS A 51 18.64 9.19 4.68
C LYS A 51 17.52 8.19 4.46
N ILE A 52 17.01 8.13 3.23
CA ILE A 52 15.92 7.24 2.85
C ILE A 52 16.40 6.23 1.83
N TYR A 53 16.13 4.95 2.08
CA TYR A 53 16.52 3.81 1.26
C TYR A 53 15.27 3.17 0.70
N SER A 54 15.13 3.09 -0.62
CA SER A 54 14.02 2.35 -1.24
C SER A 54 14.32 1.98 -2.68
N LEU A 55 13.79 0.83 -3.11
CA LEU A 55 13.95 0.36 -4.48
C LEU A 55 13.36 1.36 -5.50
N GLY A 56 14.20 1.86 -6.40
CA GLY A 56 13.79 2.82 -7.44
C GLY A 56 13.99 4.29 -7.04
N PHE A 57 14.41 4.55 -5.81
CA PHE A 57 14.72 5.90 -5.34
C PHE A 57 16.15 6.29 -5.73
N ASP A 58 16.29 7.42 -6.44
CA ASP A 58 17.57 8.04 -6.80
C ASP A 58 17.71 9.37 -6.07
N ASN A 59 18.80 9.54 -5.32
CA ASN A 59 19.13 10.79 -4.63
C ASN A 59 20.35 11.45 -5.28
N GLY A 60 20.30 11.59 -6.61
CA GLY A 60 21.29 12.34 -7.38
C GLY A 60 22.62 11.62 -7.55
N ASN A 61 22.60 10.34 -7.97
CA ASN A 61 23.66 9.58 -8.69
C ASN A 61 23.88 8.14 -8.18
N GLN A 62 23.06 7.64 -7.23
CA GLN A 62 23.10 6.24 -6.80
C GLN A 62 21.69 5.74 -6.46
N PHE A 63 21.25 4.70 -7.17
CA PHE A 63 20.05 3.95 -6.79
C PHE A 63 20.23 3.38 -5.40
N GLN A 64 19.41 3.82 -4.45
CA GLN A 64 19.41 3.25 -3.13
C GLN A 64 18.69 1.89 -3.18
N LYS A 65 19.33 0.83 -2.70
CA LYS A 65 18.66 -0.47 -2.52
C LYS A 65 17.92 -0.48 -1.19
N GLU A 66 16.93 -1.36 -1.07
CA GLU A 66 16.26 -1.65 0.20
C GLU A 66 17.26 -1.82 1.34
N ALA A 67 17.02 -1.12 2.45
CA ALA A 67 17.87 -1.21 3.62
C ALA A 67 17.57 -2.47 4.42
N LYS A 68 18.63 -3.03 5.01
CA LYS A 68 18.52 -4.13 5.97
C LYS A 68 18.31 -3.54 7.36
N MET A 69 17.16 -3.82 7.95
CA MET A 69 16.79 -3.41 9.29
C MET A 69 16.99 -4.59 10.25
N ILE A 70 17.72 -4.36 11.34
CA ILE A 70 17.94 -5.38 12.37
C ILE A 70 16.62 -5.61 13.10
N GLY A 71 16.16 -6.86 13.10
CA GLY A 71 15.01 -7.30 13.87
C GLY A 71 15.43 -8.17 15.04
N ARG A 72 14.49 -8.50 15.93
CA ARG A 72 14.76 -9.26 17.15
C ARG A 72 15.17 -10.70 16.87
N TYR A 73 14.52 -11.33 15.89
CA TYR A 73 14.71 -12.74 15.56
C TYR A 73 15.51 -12.92 14.27
N TYR A 74 15.30 -12.01 13.32
CA TYR A 74 16.03 -11.99 12.06
C TYR A 74 16.08 -10.57 11.50
N ASP A 75 17.08 -10.29 10.70
CA ASP A 75 17.15 -9.03 9.97
C ASP A 75 16.21 -9.05 8.77
N LYS A 76 15.48 -7.96 8.56
CA LYS A 76 14.54 -7.81 7.45
C LYS A 76 15.01 -6.76 6.46
N LYS A 77 14.92 -7.05 5.17
CA LYS A 77 14.96 -6.01 4.14
C LYS A 77 13.60 -5.33 4.11
N VAL A 78 13.58 -4.04 4.40
CA VAL A 78 12.36 -3.23 4.42
C VAL A 78 12.20 -2.51 3.08
N ASP A 79 10.94 -2.37 2.64
CA ASP A 79 10.61 -1.75 1.35
C ASP A 79 11.11 -0.29 1.29
N ILE A 80 10.95 0.43 2.41
CA ILE A 80 11.50 1.77 2.61
C ILE A 80 12.14 1.82 4.00
N GLY A 81 13.44 2.11 4.06
CA GLY A 81 14.19 2.28 5.30
C GLY A 81 14.54 3.74 5.55
N ILE A 82 14.46 4.17 6.81
CA ILE A 82 14.84 5.51 7.24
C ILE A 82 16.03 5.40 8.19
N GLU A 83 17.13 6.03 7.82
CA GLU A 83 18.36 6.11 8.59
C GLU A 83 18.48 7.46 9.30
N TYR A 84 18.94 7.40 10.55
CA TYR A 84 19.40 8.57 11.30
C TYR A 84 20.73 8.20 11.99
N LYS A 85 21.75 9.06 11.86
CA LYS A 85 23.09 8.84 12.44
C LYS A 85 23.67 7.43 12.20
N ASN A 86 23.57 6.95 10.96
CA ASN A 86 24.08 5.64 10.51
C ASN A 86 23.36 4.42 11.10
N GLU A 87 22.14 4.59 11.64
CA GLU A 87 21.26 3.49 12.04
C GLU A 87 19.91 3.57 11.33
N ILE A 88 19.42 2.42 10.82
CA ILE A 88 18.03 2.28 10.35
C ILE A 88 17.10 2.23 11.57
N ILE A 89 16.42 3.34 11.83
CA ILE A 89 15.53 3.54 12.98
C ILE A 89 14.06 3.25 12.68
N ALA A 90 13.68 3.29 11.40
CA ALA A 90 12.32 3.05 10.98
C ALA A 90 12.25 2.34 9.63
N GLY A 91 11.18 1.57 9.45
CA GLY A 91 10.84 0.92 8.19
C GLY A 91 9.38 1.11 7.82
N ILE A 92 9.09 1.12 6.52
CA ILE A 92 7.73 1.09 5.98
C ILE A 92 7.63 -0.18 5.12
N GLY A 93 6.65 -1.02 5.41
CA GLY A 93 6.22 -2.10 4.54
C GLY A 93 5.12 -1.63 3.58
N LEU A 94 5.16 -2.07 2.33
CA LEU A 94 4.17 -1.71 1.33
C LEU A 94 3.61 -2.92 0.60
N LYS A 95 2.28 -2.98 0.52
CA LYS A 95 1.55 -4.00 -0.23
C LYS A 95 0.61 -3.34 -1.24
N PHE A 96 0.90 -3.54 -2.52
CA PHE A 96 0.01 -3.14 -3.62
C PHE A 96 -0.69 -4.36 -4.23
N VAL A 97 -1.99 -4.50 -3.95
CA VAL A 97 -2.81 -5.67 -4.31
C VAL A 97 -3.73 -5.34 -5.48
N VAL A 98 -3.49 -6.00 -6.61
CA VAL A 98 -4.23 -5.80 -7.87
C VAL A 98 -5.04 -7.02 -8.31
N GLN A 99 -4.95 -8.14 -7.58
CA GLN A 99 -5.67 -9.40 -7.84
C GLN A 99 -5.70 -10.31 -6.61
N ASN A 100 -6.66 -11.24 -6.55
CA ASN A 100 -6.75 -12.36 -5.59
C ASN A 100 -6.61 -11.97 -4.11
N TYR A 101 -7.21 -10.87 -3.66
CA TYR A 101 -7.08 -10.45 -2.26
C TYR A 101 -7.79 -11.40 -1.31
N LEU A 102 -9.05 -11.77 -1.56
CA LEU A 102 -9.83 -12.56 -0.60
C LEU A 102 -9.15 -13.89 -0.30
N GLN A 103 -8.54 -14.52 -1.32
CA GLN A 103 -7.75 -15.75 -1.15
C GLN A 103 -6.52 -15.56 -0.23
N ASN A 104 -5.91 -14.38 -0.21
CA ASN A 104 -4.63 -14.13 0.47
C ASN A 104 -4.75 -13.16 1.67
N SER A 105 -5.95 -12.66 1.95
CA SER A 105 -6.16 -11.54 2.88
C SER A 105 -5.76 -11.88 4.32
N ILE A 106 -5.85 -13.15 4.73
CA ILE A 106 -5.38 -13.63 6.03
C ILE A 106 -3.86 -13.65 6.06
N ASN A 107 -3.21 -14.27 5.08
CA ASN A 107 -1.76 -14.32 4.97
C ASN A 107 -1.13 -12.92 4.94
N TYR A 108 -1.75 -11.96 4.24
CA TYR A 108 -1.28 -10.57 4.23
C TYR A 108 -1.34 -9.93 5.62
N PHE A 109 -2.41 -10.19 6.37
CA PHE A 109 -2.57 -9.68 7.72
C PHE A 109 -1.56 -10.34 8.68
N GLU A 110 -1.44 -11.67 8.67
CA GLU A 110 -0.50 -12.41 9.52
C GLU A 110 0.95 -12.02 9.25
N ASN A 111 1.35 -11.89 7.98
CA ASN A 111 2.70 -11.43 7.62
C ASN A 111 2.97 -10.02 8.15
N MET A 112 2.00 -9.10 8.00
CA MET A 112 2.12 -7.75 8.55
C MET A 112 2.37 -7.79 10.07
N LEU A 113 1.62 -8.61 10.81
CA LEU A 113 1.79 -8.77 12.25
C LEU A 113 3.17 -9.34 12.62
N GLY A 114 3.61 -10.39 11.93
CA GLY A 114 4.87 -11.07 12.19
C GLY A 114 6.09 -10.19 11.91
N GLU A 115 6.10 -9.51 10.76
CA GLU A 115 7.17 -8.57 10.40
C GLU A 115 7.25 -7.42 11.40
N THR A 116 6.09 -6.89 11.79
CA THR A 116 6.01 -5.81 12.77
C THR A 116 6.52 -6.26 14.14
N ALA A 117 6.12 -7.45 14.60
CA ALA A 117 6.58 -7.99 15.86
C ALA A 117 8.11 -8.16 15.86
N ASN A 118 8.69 -8.66 14.76
CA ASN A 118 10.14 -8.84 14.64
C ASN A 118 10.88 -7.50 14.72
N ILE A 119 10.40 -6.46 14.05
CA ILE A 119 11.03 -5.13 14.03
C ILE A 119 10.82 -4.38 15.35
N ARG A 120 9.57 -4.20 15.77
CA ARG A 120 9.23 -3.37 16.95
C ARG A 120 9.72 -3.97 18.28
N SER A 121 10.05 -5.26 18.30
CA SER A 121 10.63 -5.90 19.47
C SER A 121 12.15 -5.73 19.58
N GLN A 122 12.78 -5.07 18.59
CA GLN A 122 14.18 -4.69 18.59
C GLN A 122 14.30 -3.19 18.92
N ASN A 123 14.73 -2.87 20.14
CA ASN A 123 15.06 -1.51 20.61
C ASN A 123 14.05 -0.42 20.19
N ASP A 124 12.75 -0.72 20.31
CA ASP A 124 11.65 0.21 20.01
C ASP A 124 11.67 0.83 18.61
N LYS A 125 12.32 0.17 17.64
CA LYS A 125 12.32 0.63 16.25
C LYS A 125 10.91 0.79 15.70
N LEU A 126 10.73 1.82 14.88
CA LEU A 126 9.43 2.15 14.31
C LEU A 126 9.14 1.32 13.07
N TYR A 127 7.91 0.83 12.95
CA TYR A 127 7.48 0.11 11.76
C TYR A 127 6.07 0.52 11.32
N PHE A 128 5.96 0.91 10.06
CA PHE A 128 4.74 1.41 9.44
C PHE A 128 4.33 0.51 8.26
N GLN A 129 3.06 0.56 7.88
CA GLN A 129 2.51 -0.29 6.82
C GLN A 129 1.60 0.50 5.89
N ILE A 130 1.71 0.24 4.60
CA ILE A 130 0.81 0.78 3.56
C ILE A 130 0.18 -0.41 2.82
N LEU A 131 -1.14 -0.50 2.83
CA LEU A 131 -1.91 -1.45 2.03
C LEU A 131 -2.72 -0.67 1.00
N ILE A 132 -2.42 -0.89 -0.28
CA ILE A 132 -3.17 -0.33 -1.42
C ILE A 132 -3.90 -1.47 -2.10
N ILE A 133 -5.20 -1.31 -2.30
CA ILE A 133 -6.06 -2.34 -2.89
C ILE A 133 -7.20 -1.73 -3.70
N PHE A 134 -7.66 -2.43 -4.74
CA PHE A 134 -8.87 -2.04 -5.45
C PHE A 134 -10.12 -2.65 -4.79
N GLU A 135 -11.21 -1.89 -4.77
CA GLU A 135 -12.53 -2.32 -4.28
C GLU A 135 -13.04 -3.56 -5.05
N GLN A 136 -12.79 -3.59 -6.35
CA GLN A 136 -13.11 -4.70 -7.24
C GLN A 136 -11.83 -5.19 -7.89
N ILE A 137 -11.54 -6.49 -7.77
CA ILE A 137 -10.34 -7.10 -8.35
C ILE A 137 -10.65 -8.41 -9.06
N PRO A 138 -9.92 -8.72 -10.14
CA PRO A 138 -10.03 -10.01 -10.79
C PRO A 138 -9.47 -11.15 -9.91
N TYR A 139 -10.13 -12.31 -9.99
CA TYR A 139 -9.59 -13.56 -9.47
C TYR A 139 -8.93 -14.38 -10.58
N PHE A 140 -7.61 -14.46 -10.56
CA PHE A 140 -6.80 -15.28 -11.45
C PHE A 140 -6.45 -16.64 -10.83
N SER A 141 -6.78 -17.72 -11.52
CA SER A 141 -6.28 -19.07 -11.25
C SER A 141 -5.64 -19.63 -12.52
N LYS A 142 -4.36 -20.04 -12.43
CA LYS A 142 -3.58 -20.56 -13.57
C LYS A 142 -3.67 -19.65 -14.82
N ASN A 143 -3.51 -18.33 -14.64
CA ASN A 143 -3.60 -17.29 -15.67
C ASN A 143 -4.97 -17.14 -16.36
N ARG A 144 -6.02 -17.78 -15.85
CA ARG A 144 -7.40 -17.56 -16.28
C ARG A 144 -8.17 -16.79 -15.23
N ILE A 145 -9.03 -15.88 -15.67
CA ILE A 145 -10.07 -15.31 -14.83
C ILE A 145 -11.20 -16.33 -14.84
N ASN A 146 -11.41 -17.01 -13.72
CA ASN A 146 -12.49 -18.00 -13.60
C ASN A 146 -13.85 -17.30 -13.40
N LYS A 147 -14.17 -16.31 -14.26
CA LYS A 147 -15.38 -15.47 -14.26
C LYS A 147 -15.78 -14.97 -12.85
N LYS A 148 -14.78 -14.82 -11.97
CA LYS A 148 -14.96 -14.45 -10.58
C LYS A 148 -14.19 -13.18 -10.36
N TRP A 149 -14.93 -12.16 -9.98
CA TRP A 149 -14.38 -10.91 -9.48
C TRP A 149 -14.66 -10.84 -8.00
N GLU A 150 -13.68 -10.38 -7.26
CA GLU A 150 -13.81 -10.18 -5.83
C GLU A 150 -14.27 -8.74 -5.63
N LYS A 151 -15.53 -8.57 -5.20
CA LYS A 151 -16.05 -7.30 -4.71
C LYS A 151 -15.84 -7.23 -3.21
N LEU A 152 -14.95 -6.34 -2.78
CA LEU A 152 -14.65 -6.13 -1.37
C LEU A 152 -15.75 -5.32 -0.70
N ASN A 153 -15.89 -5.51 0.61
CA ASN A 153 -16.75 -4.69 1.44
C ASN A 153 -16.10 -4.46 2.81
N TYR A 154 -16.71 -3.60 3.63
CA TYR A 154 -16.19 -3.25 4.96
C TYR A 154 -15.90 -4.46 5.86
N LYS A 155 -16.64 -5.58 5.73
CA LYS A 155 -16.45 -6.75 6.57
C LYS A 155 -15.06 -7.38 6.38
N ASN A 156 -14.48 -7.25 5.19
CA ASN A 156 -13.12 -7.73 4.92
C ASN A 156 -12.04 -6.99 5.72
N PHE A 157 -12.37 -5.80 6.26
CA PHE A 157 -11.45 -4.92 6.96
C PHE A 157 -11.72 -4.79 8.46
N LEU A 158 -12.72 -5.51 9.01
CA LEU A 158 -13.02 -5.49 10.45
C LEU A 158 -11.82 -5.89 11.33
N LYS A 159 -10.93 -6.75 10.83
CA LYS A 159 -9.67 -7.11 11.50
C LYS A 159 -8.74 -5.90 11.69
N TYR A 160 -8.72 -4.96 10.74
CA TYR A 160 -7.94 -3.72 10.85
C TYR A 160 -8.62 -2.73 11.79
N ALA A 161 -9.95 -2.64 11.79
CA ALA A 161 -10.67 -1.85 12.79
C ALA A 161 -10.38 -2.35 14.21
N LYS A 162 -10.41 -3.67 14.44
CA LYS A 162 -10.02 -4.26 15.73
C LYS A 162 -8.57 -3.97 16.09
N LEU A 163 -7.63 -4.18 15.16
CA LEU A 163 -6.22 -3.82 15.37
C LEU A 163 -6.05 -2.34 15.72
N SER A 164 -6.92 -1.47 15.17
CA SER A 164 -6.79 -0.03 15.34
C SER A 164 -7.01 0.45 16.79
N THR A 165 -7.79 -0.31 17.57
CA THR A 165 -8.19 0.04 18.94
C THR A 165 -7.24 -0.50 20.00
N GLU A 166 -6.30 -1.35 19.61
CA GLU A 166 -5.37 -2.01 20.53
C GLU A 166 -4.19 -1.09 20.89
N ASN A 167 -3.67 -1.25 22.11
CA ASN A 167 -2.55 -0.45 22.58
C ASN A 167 -1.21 -0.95 22.01
N GLN A 168 -0.55 -0.11 21.21
CA GLN A 168 0.74 -0.41 20.60
C GLN A 168 1.86 -0.66 21.62
N SER A 169 1.72 -0.12 22.83
CA SER A 169 2.67 -0.28 23.94
C SER A 169 2.67 -1.71 24.46
N ASP A 170 1.48 -2.31 24.52
CA ASP A 170 1.26 -3.65 25.07
C ASP A 170 1.55 -4.73 24.03
N PHE A 171 1.34 -4.42 22.75
CA PHE A 171 1.44 -5.39 21.66
C PHE A 171 2.40 -4.93 20.55
N ARG A 172 3.54 -5.64 20.47
CA ARG A 172 4.60 -5.37 19.47
C ARG A 172 4.25 -5.76 18.04
N HIS A 173 3.22 -6.57 17.83
CA HIS A 173 2.77 -6.96 16.49
C HIS A 173 1.93 -5.88 15.79
N ILE A 174 1.54 -4.81 16.49
CA ILE A 174 0.73 -3.72 15.93
C ILE A 174 1.66 -2.69 15.27
N PRO A 175 1.50 -2.33 13.98
CA PRO A 175 2.34 -1.31 13.37
C PRO A 175 2.13 0.05 14.06
N ASN A 176 3.16 0.90 14.09
CA ASN A 176 3.06 2.25 14.66
C ASN A 176 2.00 3.09 13.91
N LYS A 177 1.86 2.90 12.60
CA LYS A 177 0.73 3.33 11.77
C LYS A 177 0.52 2.37 10.61
N VAL A 178 -0.74 2.23 10.18
CA VAL A 178 -1.16 1.53 8.97
C VAL A 178 -1.96 2.50 8.12
N LEU A 179 -1.58 2.68 6.85
CA LEU A 179 -2.42 3.31 5.84
C LEU A 179 -3.14 2.21 5.04
N ILE A 180 -4.46 2.32 4.93
CA ILE A 180 -5.27 1.50 4.03
C ILE A 180 -5.82 2.42 2.96
N VAL A 181 -5.38 2.21 1.72
CA VAL A 181 -5.91 2.90 0.54
C VAL A 181 -6.75 1.93 -0.27
N ILE A 182 -8.01 2.28 -0.47
CA ILE A 182 -8.94 1.52 -1.30
C ILE A 182 -9.29 2.36 -2.52
N ILE A 183 -9.02 1.80 -3.70
CA ILE A 183 -9.27 2.45 -4.98
C ILE A 183 -10.53 1.88 -5.61
N ASN A 184 -11.45 2.76 -5.97
CA ASN A 184 -12.50 2.44 -6.92
C ASN A 184 -11.99 2.74 -8.33
N PHE A 185 -11.97 1.73 -9.20
CA PHE A 185 -11.77 1.93 -10.63
C PHE A 185 -13.14 2.25 -11.23
N ALA A 186 -13.53 3.52 -11.16
CA ALA A 186 -14.90 3.99 -11.37
C ALA A 186 -15.52 3.54 -12.71
N CYS A 187 -14.69 3.42 -13.74
CA CYS A 187 -15.11 3.02 -15.07
C CYS A 187 -15.12 1.52 -15.34
N LEU A 188 -14.48 0.73 -14.48
CA LEU A 188 -14.47 -0.72 -14.58
C LEU A 188 -15.30 -1.29 -13.43
N ASN A 189 -16.62 -1.26 -13.59
CA ASN A 189 -17.56 -1.67 -12.55
C ASN A 189 -18.35 -2.92 -12.97
N LEU A 190 -18.34 -3.93 -12.09
CA LEU A 190 -19.14 -5.16 -12.16
C LEU A 190 -20.63 -4.97 -12.45
N GLU A 191 -21.19 -3.84 -12.04
CA GLU A 191 -22.64 -3.60 -12.09
C GLU A 191 -23.10 -2.90 -13.38
N ASN A 192 -22.16 -2.38 -14.19
CA ASN A 192 -22.47 -1.63 -15.42
C ASN A 192 -22.03 -2.41 -16.66
N ASN A 193 -22.83 -3.38 -17.10
CA ASN A 193 -22.61 -4.05 -18.38
C ASN A 193 -22.86 -3.07 -19.54
N SER A 194 -21.80 -2.71 -20.25
CA SER A 194 -21.85 -1.98 -21.52
C SER A 194 -21.05 -2.73 -22.59
N GLU A 195 -21.17 -2.35 -23.86
CA GLU A 195 -20.36 -2.93 -24.96
C GLU A 195 -18.85 -2.88 -24.68
N HIS A 196 -18.40 -1.93 -23.84
CA HIS A 196 -16.99 -1.73 -23.49
C HIS A 196 -16.65 -2.16 -22.06
N ASN A 197 -17.60 -2.72 -21.31
CA ASN A 197 -17.43 -3.21 -19.95
C ASN A 197 -18.25 -4.50 -19.76
N ASN A 198 -18.13 -5.45 -20.72
CA ASN A 198 -18.74 -6.76 -20.58
C ASN A 198 -17.80 -7.70 -19.82
N ILE A 199 -18.01 -7.78 -18.51
CA ILE A 199 -17.12 -8.52 -17.64
C ILE A 199 -17.11 -10.03 -17.90
N ASN A 200 -18.15 -10.56 -18.54
CA ASN A 200 -18.25 -11.97 -18.93
C ASN A 200 -17.30 -12.33 -20.08
N GLU A 201 -16.83 -11.34 -20.83
CA GLU A 201 -15.86 -11.49 -21.92
C GLU A 201 -14.41 -11.39 -21.45
N ILE A 202 -14.19 -11.02 -20.18
CA ILE A 202 -12.86 -10.94 -19.57
C ILE A 202 -12.47 -12.32 -19.02
N GLU A 203 -11.86 -13.17 -19.85
CA GLU A 203 -11.54 -14.56 -19.52
C GLU A 203 -10.07 -14.75 -19.09
N ASN A 204 -9.19 -13.84 -19.49
CA ASN A 204 -7.77 -13.93 -19.20
C ASN A 204 -7.14 -12.54 -18.93
N PHE A 205 -5.84 -12.53 -18.62
CA PHE A 205 -5.14 -11.30 -18.29
C PHE A 205 -5.06 -10.30 -19.46
N GLU A 206 -4.92 -10.78 -20.70
CA GLU A 206 -4.84 -9.89 -21.87
C GLU A 206 -6.19 -9.22 -22.15
N ASP A 207 -7.30 -9.93 -21.96
CA ASP A 207 -8.64 -9.33 -22.03
C ASP A 207 -8.78 -8.23 -20.97
N TYR A 208 -8.40 -8.54 -19.73
CA TYR A 208 -8.47 -7.58 -18.61
C TYR A 208 -7.62 -6.35 -18.88
N LYS A 209 -6.40 -6.54 -19.39
CA LYS A 209 -5.50 -5.46 -19.77
C LYS A 209 -6.10 -4.60 -20.88
N THR A 210 -6.71 -5.21 -21.89
CA THR A 210 -7.34 -4.49 -23.00
C THR A 210 -8.47 -3.61 -22.50
N VAL A 211 -9.40 -4.17 -21.71
CA VAL A 211 -10.54 -3.43 -21.16
C VAL A 211 -10.07 -2.35 -20.18
N ALA A 212 -9.12 -2.66 -19.30
CA ALA A 212 -8.59 -1.70 -18.35
C ALA A 212 -7.89 -0.52 -19.05
N ASN A 213 -7.07 -0.77 -20.08
CA ASN A 213 -6.43 0.28 -20.87
C ASN A 213 -7.46 1.15 -21.59
N PHE A 214 -8.49 0.55 -22.19
CA PHE A 214 -9.57 1.31 -22.81
C PHE A 214 -10.20 2.31 -21.83
N HIS A 215 -10.52 1.88 -20.60
CA HIS A 215 -11.08 2.79 -19.60
C HIS A 215 -10.06 3.82 -19.09
N LEU A 216 -8.79 3.45 -18.94
CA LEU A 216 -7.74 4.40 -18.52
C LEU A 216 -7.55 5.54 -19.53
N ASP A 217 -7.71 5.27 -20.82
CA ASP A 217 -7.55 6.26 -21.89
C ASP A 217 -8.79 7.13 -22.10
N ASN A 218 -9.99 6.60 -21.82
CA ASN A 218 -11.26 7.25 -22.15
C ASN A 218 -12.01 7.82 -20.94
N CYS A 219 -11.60 7.49 -19.70
CA CYS A 219 -12.23 8.01 -18.50
C CYS A 219 -11.47 9.18 -17.89
N PHE A 220 -12.17 10.31 -17.76
CA PHE A 220 -11.63 11.53 -17.14
C PHE A 220 -11.09 11.28 -15.72
N ASN A 221 -11.85 10.55 -14.89
CA ASN A 221 -11.46 10.15 -13.54
C ASN A 221 -11.56 8.63 -13.39
N ALA A 222 -10.60 7.90 -13.97
CA ALA A 222 -10.60 6.44 -13.89
C ALA A 222 -10.52 5.93 -12.45
N PHE A 223 -9.69 6.55 -11.60
CA PHE A 223 -9.42 6.12 -10.23
C PHE A 223 -9.94 7.13 -9.22
N GLU A 224 -10.59 6.63 -8.18
CA GLU A 224 -11.09 7.43 -7.06
C GLU A 224 -10.87 6.67 -5.75
N PHE A 225 -10.80 7.40 -4.62
CA PHE A 225 -10.81 6.74 -3.32
C PHE A 225 -12.19 6.14 -3.04
N SER A 226 -12.21 4.85 -2.74
CA SER A 226 -13.43 4.12 -2.44
C SER A 226 -13.97 4.47 -1.05
N ASN A 227 -15.30 4.53 -0.94
CA ASN A 227 -16.01 4.78 0.31
C ASN A 227 -16.50 3.50 1.01
N ILE A 228 -16.06 2.30 0.59
CA ILE A 228 -16.57 1.04 1.18
C ILE A 228 -16.30 0.89 2.68
N LEU A 229 -15.35 1.63 3.25
CA LEU A 229 -15.06 1.60 4.69
C LEU A 229 -15.87 2.61 5.50
N LYS A 230 -16.69 3.46 4.87
CA LYS A 230 -17.56 4.42 5.56
C LYS A 230 -18.38 3.78 6.70
N PRO A 231 -18.95 2.56 6.55
CA PRO A 231 -19.71 1.92 7.63
C PRO A 231 -18.93 1.61 8.91
N ILE A 232 -17.60 1.56 8.85
CA ILE A 232 -16.73 1.24 10.00
C ILE A 232 -15.75 2.38 10.34
N GLU A 233 -15.87 3.53 9.70
CA GLU A 233 -14.95 4.66 9.87
C GLU A 233 -14.87 5.11 11.34
N THR A 234 -15.99 5.13 12.05
CA THR A 234 -16.04 5.50 13.49
C THR A 234 -15.44 4.44 14.42
N GLN A 235 -15.27 3.20 13.95
CA GLN A 235 -14.61 2.12 14.69
C GLN A 235 -13.09 2.16 14.51
N ILE A 236 -12.61 2.88 13.49
CA ILE A 236 -11.20 2.97 13.16
C ILE A 236 -10.56 4.08 13.98
N GLN A 237 -9.54 3.69 14.75
CA GLN A 237 -8.83 4.55 15.69
C GLN A 237 -7.39 4.81 15.22
N ASN A 238 -6.64 5.50 16.08
CA ASN A 238 -5.39 6.19 15.77
C ASN A 238 -4.32 5.39 15.02
N SER A 239 -4.23 4.06 15.15
CA SER A 239 -3.16 3.31 14.48
C SER A 239 -3.44 2.99 13.02
N VAL A 240 -4.68 3.18 12.54
CA VAL A 240 -5.08 2.93 11.14
C VAL A 240 -5.65 4.21 10.52
N ILE A 241 -5.23 4.53 9.31
CA ILE A 241 -5.64 5.71 8.53
C ILE A 241 -6.21 5.19 7.20
N ILE A 242 -7.32 5.77 6.74
CA ILE A 242 -8.01 5.33 5.52
C ILE A 242 -7.93 6.43 4.47
N ASN A 243 -7.45 6.11 3.27
CA ASN A 243 -7.46 7.00 2.10
C ASN A 243 -6.89 8.42 2.32
N ASP A 244 -6.08 8.61 3.37
CA ASP A 244 -5.47 9.89 3.70
C ASP A 244 -3.95 9.73 3.84
N TYR A 245 -3.30 9.74 2.69
CA TYR A 245 -1.85 9.61 2.58
C TYR A 245 -1.12 10.81 3.17
N ASP A 246 -1.66 12.02 3.00
CA ASP A 246 -1.11 13.25 3.60
C ASP A 246 -1.08 13.13 5.14
N ASP A 247 -2.20 12.78 5.77
CA ASP A 247 -2.24 12.55 7.23
C ASP A 247 -1.28 11.43 7.67
N PHE A 248 -1.21 10.34 6.90
CA PHE A 248 -0.27 9.26 7.19
C PHE A 248 1.19 9.73 7.19
N ILE A 249 1.65 10.39 6.13
CA ILE A 249 3.03 10.89 6.02
C ILE A 249 3.36 11.88 7.13
N ASN A 250 2.45 12.81 7.43
CA ASN A 250 2.64 13.80 8.49
C ASN A 250 2.80 13.11 9.86
N ARG A 251 1.93 12.15 10.19
CA ARG A 251 1.98 11.45 11.48
C ARG A 251 3.22 10.58 11.64
N ILE A 252 3.60 9.81 10.62
CA ILE A 252 4.80 8.96 10.74
C ILE A 252 6.07 9.81 10.79
N SER A 253 6.12 10.94 10.08
CA SER A 253 7.24 11.88 10.16
C SER A 253 7.37 12.48 11.56
N TYR A 254 6.25 12.86 12.18
CA TYR A 254 6.22 13.32 13.56
C TYR A 254 6.75 12.26 14.53
N LEU A 255 6.31 10.99 14.40
CA LEU A 255 6.76 9.89 15.24
C LEU A 255 8.27 9.62 15.09
N ILE A 256 8.79 9.61 13.86
CA ILE A 256 10.22 9.43 13.59
C ILE A 256 11.05 10.55 14.22
N LYS A 257 10.63 11.81 14.04
CA LYS A 257 11.32 12.97 14.66
C LYS A 257 11.26 12.95 16.19
N GLY A 258 10.16 12.47 16.76
CA GLY A 258 10.05 12.28 18.21
C GLY A 258 10.97 11.18 18.73
N HIS A 259 11.09 10.09 17.99
CA HIS A 259 11.92 8.94 18.36
C HIS A 259 13.42 9.27 18.44
N VAL A 260 13.92 10.18 17.61
CA VAL A 260 15.35 10.59 17.64
C VAL A 260 15.69 11.66 18.68
N LYS A 261 14.66 12.27 19.31
CA LYS A 261 14.84 13.30 20.34
C LYS A 261 14.91 12.72 21.76
N ASN A 262 14.45 11.49 21.94
CA ASN A 262 14.43 10.75 23.20
C ASN A 262 15.59 9.76 23.24
#